data_AF-A0AAD4DSZ0-F1
#
_entry.id   AF-A0AAD4DSZ0-F1
#
_cell.length_a   1.000
_cell.length_b   1.000
_cell.length_c   1.000
_cell.angle_alpha   90.00
_cell.angle_beta   90.00
_cell.angle_gamma   90.00
#
_symmetry.space_group_name_H-M   'P 1'
#
loop_
_entity.id
_entity.type
_entity.pdbx_description
1 polymer ?
#
loop_
_entity_poly.entity_id
_entity_poly.type
_entity_poly.pdbx_seq_one_letter_code
_entity_poly.pdbx_strand_id
1 'polypeptide(L)'
;YLLSAVTFLSELGITDQPVFGLIADDALGAITMVWKTNNQIYVMERDVQHYDIRDPLQALQFMSILPRLARHDLGLCHLSEKQ
;
A
#
# COMPACT_ATOMS: atom_id res chain seq x y z
N TYR A 1 -11.04 -0.62 -4.05
CA TYR A 1 -10.54 0.51 -3.26
C TYR A 1 -9.21 1.04 -3.81
N LEU A 2 -8.13 0.24 -3.84
CA LEU A 2 -6.80 0.68 -4.29
C LEU A 2 -6.73 1.19 -5.73
N LEU A 3 -7.39 0.49 -6.66
CA LEU A 3 -7.46 0.90 -8.06
C LEU A 3 -8.09 2.29 -8.21
N SER A 4 -9.14 2.56 -7.44
CA SER A 4 -9.82 3.85 -7.40
C SER A 4 -8.93 4.95 -6.81
N ALA A 5 -8.19 4.65 -5.75
CA ALA A 5 -7.25 5.59 -5.13
C ALA A 5 -6.11 5.96 -6.08
N VAL A 6 -5.49 4.99 -6.75
CA VAL A 6 -4.44 5.22 -7.75
C VAL A 6 -4.94 5.99 -8.95
N THR A 7 -6.18 5.71 -9.40
CA THR A 7 -6.80 6.46 -10.49
C THR A 7 -7.02 7.92 -10.08
N PHE A 8 -7.56 8.16 -8.89
CA PHE A 8 -7.76 9.51 -8.34
C PHE A 8 -6.45 10.30 -8.25
N LEU A 9 -5.39 9.72 -7.68
CA LEU A 9 -4.08 10.37 -7.60
C LEU A 9 -3.52 10.71 -8.98
N SER A 10 -3.69 9.80 -9.94
CA SER A 10 -3.26 10.04 -11.32
C SER A 10 -4.02 11.17 -12.01
N GLU A 11 -5.31 11.36 -11.73
CA GLU A 11 -6.07 12.51 -12.25
C GLU A 11 -5.59 13.84 -11.64
N LEU A 12 -5.03 13.80 -10.43
CA LEU A 12 -4.37 14.95 -9.79
C LEU A 12 -2.93 15.18 -10.29
N GLY A 13 -2.45 14.41 -11.28
CA GLY A 13 -1.09 14.49 -11.79
C GLY A 13 -0.04 13.79 -10.91
N ILE A 14 -0.46 13.08 -9.86
CA ILE A 14 0.41 12.30 -8.98
C ILE A 14 0.52 10.89 -9.58
N THR A 15 1.56 10.66 -10.39
CA THR A 15 1.89 9.35 -10.98
C THR A 15 3.10 8.72 -10.29
N ASP A 16 3.39 7.46 -10.63
CA ASP A 16 4.58 6.72 -10.18
C ASP A 16 4.64 6.43 -8.68
N GLN A 17 3.54 6.69 -7.99
CA GLN A 17 3.45 6.60 -6.55
C GLN A 17 2.72 5.33 -6.10
N PRO A 18 3.33 4.50 -5.24
CA PRO A 18 2.70 3.29 -4.73
C PRO A 18 1.66 3.63 -3.67
N VAL A 19 0.44 3.16 -3.91
CA VAL A 19 -0.64 3.12 -2.92
C VAL A 19 -0.68 1.73 -2.32
N PHE A 20 -0.53 1.67 -1.02
CA PHE A 20 -0.57 0.42 -0.26
C PHE A 20 -1.97 0.19 0.31
N GLY A 21 -2.40 -1.06 0.29
CA GLY A 21 -3.64 -1.49 0.91
C GLY A 21 -3.39 -2.61 1.89
N LEU A 22 -4.11 -2.51 3.01
CA LEU A 22 -4.17 -3.55 4.00
C LEU A 22 -5.46 -4.34 3.79
N ILE A 23 -5.34 -5.64 3.60
CA ILE A 23 -6.47 -6.55 3.57
C ILE A 23 -6.31 -7.45 4.79
N ALA A 24 -7.30 -7.42 5.68
CA ALA A 24 -7.37 -8.33 6.81
C ALA A 24 -8.69 -9.10 6.73
N ASP A 25 -8.61 -10.42 6.69
CA ASP A 25 -9.76 -11.32 6.74
C ASP A 25 -9.59 -12.29 7.92
N ASP A 26 -10.23 -11.96 9.04
CA ASP A 26 -10.23 -12.67 10.33
C ASP A 26 -8.82 -13.05 10.82
N ALA A 27 -8.27 -14.14 10.30
CA ALA A 27 -6.95 -14.66 10.62
C ALA A 27 -5.83 -14.16 9.68
N LEU A 28 -6.14 -13.73 8.45
CA LEU A 28 -5.15 -13.45 7.42
C LEU A 28 -4.97 -11.96 7.19
N GLY A 29 -3.76 -11.46 7.45
CA GLY A 29 -3.31 -10.14 7.05
C GLY A 29 -2.49 -10.20 5.76
N ALA A 30 -2.84 -9.36 4.80
CA ALA A 30 -2.20 -9.24 3.50
C ALA A 30 -1.91 -7.77 3.19
N ILE A 31 -0.73 -7.50 2.64
CA ILE A 31 -0.34 -6.16 2.17
C ILE A 31 -0.28 -6.21 0.65
N THR A 32 -1.07 -5.37 0.01
CA THR A 32 -1.09 -5.22 -1.45
C THR A 32 -0.59 -3.83 -1.82
N MET A 33 -0.01 -3.69 -3.01
CA MET A 33 0.51 -2.44 -3.52
C MET A 33 0.07 -2.24 -4.96
N VAL A 34 -0.38 -1.03 -5.29
CA VAL A 34 -0.79 -0.63 -6.64
C VAL A 34 -0.13 0.70 -6.97
N TRP A 35 0.40 0.85 -8.18
CA TRP A 35 0.86 2.15 -8.69
C TRP A 35 0.49 2.29 -10.17
N LYS A 36 0.42 3.52 -10.65
CA LYS A 36 0.18 3.83 -12.06
C LYS A 36 1.39 4.57 -12.63
N THR A 37 1.97 4.05 -13.70
CA THR A 37 3.07 4.65 -14.45
C THR A 37 2.78 4.56 -15.94
N ASN A 38 3.11 5.58 -16.72
CA ASN A 38 2.91 5.59 -18.18
C ASN A 38 1.50 5.15 -18.63
N ASN A 39 0.48 5.57 -17.88
CA ASN A 39 -0.92 5.21 -18.09
C ASN A 39 -1.26 3.71 -17.94
N GLN A 40 -0.35 2.92 -17.38
CA GLN A 40 -0.53 1.51 -17.04
C GLN A 40 -0.61 1.34 -15.53
N ILE A 41 -1.51 0.47 -15.07
CA ILE A 41 -1.66 0.16 -13.65
C ILE A 41 -0.94 -1.15 -13.36
N TYR A 42 -0.06 -1.13 -12.37
CA TYR A 42 0.67 -2.28 -11.88
C TYR A 42 0.12 -2.66 -10.50
N VAL A 43 -0.21 -3.93 -10.35
CA VAL A 43 -0.69 -4.51 -9.09
C VAL A 43 0.35 -5.54 -8.65
N MET A 44 0.93 -5.34 -7.47
CA MET A 44 1.81 -6.34 -6.86
C MET A 44 0.96 -7.34 -6.08
N GLU A 45 0.44 -8.33 -6.81
CA GLU A 45 -0.45 -9.36 -6.26
C GLU A 45 0.28 -10.71 -6.05
N ARG A 46 1.43 -10.93 -6.73
CA ARG A 46 2.03 -12.27 -6.86
C ARG A 46 2.99 -12.70 -5.76
N ASP A 47 3.18 -11.91 -4.71
CA ASP A 47 4.00 -12.29 -3.55
C ASP A 47 3.46 -11.63 -2.27
N VAL A 48 2.13 -11.51 -2.19
CA VAL A 48 1.49 -10.99 -0.98
C VAL A 48 1.76 -12.00 0.13
N GLN A 49 2.70 -11.67 1.00
CA GLN A 49 2.99 -12.47 2.17
C GLN A 49 1.77 -12.39 3.09
N HIS A 50 1.14 -13.56 3.26
CA HIS A 50 0.02 -13.71 4.17
C HIS A 50 0.60 -13.90 5.58
N TYR A 51 0.10 -13.13 6.52
CA TYR A 51 0.43 -13.24 7.94
C TYR A 51 -0.78 -13.82 8.67
N ASP A 52 -0.62 -14.93 9.38
CA ASP A 52 -1.63 -15.40 10.32
C ASP A 52 -1.56 -14.52 11.58
N ILE A 53 -2.52 -13.62 11.76
CA ILE A 53 -2.56 -12.66 12.87
C ILE A 53 -2.83 -13.36 14.21
N ARG A 54 -3.29 -14.62 14.19
CA ARG A 54 -3.47 -15.42 15.41
C ARG A 54 -2.14 -15.97 15.93
N ASP A 55 -1.13 -16.05 15.07
CA ASP A 55 0.22 -16.38 15.48
C ASP A 55 0.95 -15.10 15.96
N PRO A 56 1.39 -15.03 17.23
CA PRO A 56 1.98 -13.81 17.79
C PRO A 56 3.24 -13.32 17.05
N LEU A 57 4.01 -14.24 16.45
CA LEU A 57 5.22 -13.90 15.71
C LEU A 57 4.86 -13.27 14.36
N GLN A 58 3.90 -13.85 13.64
CA GLN A 58 3.40 -13.31 12.39
C GLN A 58 2.64 -11.99 12.59
N ALA A 59 1.87 -11.85 13.68
CA ALA A 59 1.24 -10.59 14.06
C ALA A 59 2.28 -9.49 14.31
N LEU A 60 3.39 -9.80 15.01
CA LEU A 60 4.48 -8.84 15.21
C LEU A 60 5.17 -8.46 13.89
N GLN A 61 5.42 -9.43 13.01
CA GLN A 61 5.98 -9.17 11.68
C GLN A 61 5.08 -8.26 10.87
N PHE A 62 3.78 -8.54 10.84
CA PHE A 62 2.77 -7.71 10.19
C PHE A 62 2.75 -6.29 10.75
N MET A 63 2.70 -6.13 12.08
CA MET A 63 2.72 -4.82 12.73
C MET A 63 4.01 -4.05 12.49
N SER A 64 5.15 -4.73 12.32
CA SER A 64 6.45 -4.09 12.07
C SER A 64 6.54 -3.42 10.69
N ILE A 65 5.67 -3.80 9.75
CA ILE A 65 5.62 -3.25 8.39
C ILE A 65 4.77 -1.98 8.35
N LEU A 66 3.75 -1.85 9.22
CA LEU A 66 2.86 -0.69 9.24
C LEU A 66 3.59 0.66 9.43
N PRO A 67 4.59 0.81 10.33
CA PRO A 67 5.37 2.05 10.44
C PRO A 67 6.26 2.34 9.23
N ARG A 68 6.61 1.32 8.43
CA ARG A 68 7.39 1.49 7.19
C ARG A 68 6.49 2.05 6.10
N LEU A 69 5.26 1.54 6.02
CA LEU A 69 4.20 2.05 5.15
C LEU A 69 3.83 3.49 5.50
N ALA A 70 3.60 3.80 6.78
CA ALA A 70 3.28 5.15 7.23
C ALA A 70 4.38 6.17 6.93
N ARG A 71 5.66 5.76 7.02
CA ARG A 71 6.79 6.62 6.62
C ARG A 71 6.88 6.84 5.12
N HIS A 72 6.47 5.85 4.32
CA HIS A 72 6.40 6.01 2.87
C HIS A 72 5.31 7.03 2.49
N ASP A 73 4.17 6.99 3.18
CA ASP A 73 3.04 7.91 2.95
C ASP A 73 3.34 9.35 3.42
N LEU A 74 4.07 9.52 4.53
CA LEU A 74 4.57 10.82 4.99
C LEU A 74 5.48 11.53 3.96
N GLY A 75 6.22 10.77 3.16
CA GLY A 75 6.99 11.32 2.04
C GLY A 75 6.10 11.88 0.92
N LEU A 76 4.88 11.35 0.77
CA LEU A 76 3.90 11.80 -0.23
C LEU A 76 3.22 13.09 0.20
N CYS A 77 2.86 13.20 1.48
CA CYS A 77 2.31 14.45 2.04
C CYS A 77 3.25 15.65 1.80
N HIS A 78 4.56 15.44 1.98
CA HIS A 78 5.55 16.51 1.78
C HIS A 78 5.73 16.91 0.31
N LEU A 79 5.45 16.01 -0.64
CA LEU A 79 5.45 16.29 -2.08
C LEU A 79 4.16 16.99 -2.51
N SER A 80 3.02 16.62 -1.93
CA SER A 80 1.72 17.25 -2.17
C SER A 80 1.65 18.69 -1.65
N GLU A 81 2.39 19.06 -0.59
CA GLU A 81 2.45 20.43 -0.08
C GLU A 81 3.37 21.36 -0.89
N LYS A 82 4.18 20.80 -1.80
CA LYS A 82 5.14 21.55 -2.63
C LYS A 82 4.65 21.86 -4.04
N GLN A 83 3.49 21.36 -4.44
CA GLN A 83 2.83 21.68 -5.72
C GLN A 83 1.72 22.71 -5.50
#